data_AF-A0A848SPH6-F1
#
_entry.id   AF-A0A848SPH6-F1
#
_cell.length_a   1.000
_cell.length_b   1.000
_cell.length_c   1.000
_cell.angle_alpha   90.00
_cell.angle_beta   90.00
_cell.angle_gamma   90.00
#
_symmetry.space_group_name_H-M   'P 1'
#
loop_
_entity.id
_entity.type
_entity.pdbx_description
1 polymer ?
#
loop_
_entity_poly.entity_id
_entity_poly.type
_entity_poly.pdbx_seq_one_letter_code
_entity_poly.pdbx_strand_id
1 'polypeptide(L)'
;MTITTRRAGAIVAAALIVTVITQIVYFTVLAETGIVEGWPLRSALWTIEVLAFALMAVAALAAMARDADRSLIWSALAVSAFINVIQAGIGLSMFLPAMQAGEAFAPLMGTLVAGAFLFYFLAKLLIGLAAMGFGLILFRDARASVKAFGALTVVAGLAAAAANLAALPQGTALILAGGATGTLAALVTGIAAFVITRGEED
;
A
#
# COMPACT_ATOMS: atom_id res chain seq x y z
N MET A 1 -24.00 -8.86 0.59
CA MET A 1 -22.95 -8.65 1.62
C MET A 1 -23.52 -8.09 2.93
N THR A 2 -22.84 -8.30 4.06
CA THR A 2 -23.24 -7.68 5.35
C THR A 2 -22.90 -6.18 5.40
N ILE A 3 -23.63 -5.37 6.20
CA ILE A 3 -23.30 -3.96 6.45
C ILE A 3 -21.83 -3.79 6.88
N THR A 4 -21.31 -4.77 7.62
CA THR A 4 -19.92 -4.82 8.08
C THR A 4 -18.94 -4.87 6.90
N THR A 5 -19.16 -5.72 5.90
CA THR A 5 -18.24 -5.83 4.75
C THR A 5 -18.26 -4.57 3.88
N ARG A 6 -19.41 -3.92 3.73
CA ARG A 6 -19.51 -2.63 3.02
C ARG A 6 -18.70 -1.53 3.70
N ARG A 7 -18.86 -1.38 5.01
CA ARG A 7 -18.11 -0.39 5.79
C ARG A 7 -16.62 -0.70 5.78
N ALA A 8 -16.25 -1.97 5.91
CA ALA A 8 -14.86 -2.41 5.81
C ALA A 8 -14.24 -2.07 4.45
N GLY A 9 -14.93 -2.35 3.34
CA GLY A 9 -14.46 -2.00 2.00
C GLY A 9 -14.26 -0.49 1.82
N ALA A 10 -15.17 0.33 2.36
CA ALA A 10 -15.01 1.79 2.36
C ALA A 10 -13.80 2.28 3.18
N ILE A 11 -13.55 1.68 4.34
CA ILE A 11 -12.38 2.01 5.18
C ILE A 11 -11.08 1.63 4.45
N VAL A 12 -11.01 0.43 3.87
CA VAL A 12 -9.86 -0.02 3.07
C VAL A 12 -9.62 0.92 1.90
N ALA A 13 -10.68 1.28 1.16
CA ALA A 13 -10.57 2.21 0.04
C ALA A 13 -10.04 3.58 0.47
N ALA A 14 -10.61 4.15 1.53
CA ALA A 14 -10.16 5.43 2.06
C ALA A 14 -8.70 5.38 2.53
N ALA A 15 -8.31 4.33 3.25
CA ALA A 15 -6.94 4.15 3.71
C ALA A 15 -5.95 4.08 2.54
N LEU A 16 -6.24 3.27 1.51
CA LEU A 16 -5.39 3.17 0.33
C LEU A 16 -5.28 4.52 -0.41
N ILE A 17 -6.40 5.23 -0.59
CA ILE A 17 -6.39 6.54 -1.26
C ILE A 17 -5.59 7.57 -0.44
N VAL A 18 -5.75 7.60 0.89
CA VAL A 18 -4.93 8.45 1.76
C VAL A 18 -3.45 8.15 1.57
N THR A 19 -3.06 6.88 1.52
CA THR A 19 -1.65 6.50 1.31
C THR A 19 -1.14 6.91 -0.07
N VAL A 20 -1.98 6.88 -1.11
CA VAL A 20 -1.62 7.37 -2.44
C VAL A 20 -1.36 8.88 -2.40
N ILE A 21 -2.22 9.64 -1.72
CA ILE A 21 -2.06 11.09 -1.55
C ILE A 21 -0.77 11.39 -0.78
N THR A 22 -0.51 10.71 0.34
CA THR A 22 0.71 10.94 1.14
C THR A 22 1.97 10.58 0.34
N GLN A 23 1.96 9.50 -0.45
CA GLN A 23 3.08 9.13 -1.31
C GLN A 23 3.34 10.17 -2.40
N ILE A 24 2.29 10.73 -3.02
CA ILE A 24 2.43 11.81 -4.00
C ILE A 24 3.06 13.04 -3.34
N VAL A 25 2.53 13.48 -2.19
CA VAL A 25 3.07 14.63 -1.45
C VAL A 25 4.51 14.39 -1.03
N TYR A 26 4.83 13.20 -0.54
CA TYR A 26 6.19 12.81 -0.16
C TYR A 26 7.15 12.96 -1.34
N PHE A 27 6.82 12.40 -2.50
CA PHE A 27 7.71 12.46 -3.66
C PHE A 27 7.81 13.85 -4.26
N THR A 28 6.73 14.64 -4.29
CA THR A 28 6.75 15.97 -4.90
C THR A 28 7.44 17.02 -4.04
N VAL A 29 7.32 16.92 -2.72
CA VAL A 29 7.82 17.94 -1.78
C VAL A 29 9.15 17.54 -1.15
N LEU A 30 9.34 16.24 -0.87
CA LEU A 30 10.42 15.77 0.01
C LEU A 30 11.45 14.89 -0.70
N ALA A 31 11.32 14.59 -2.00
CA ALA A 31 12.28 13.71 -2.67
C ALA A 31 13.73 14.24 -2.61
N GLU A 32 13.91 15.56 -2.66
CA GLU A 32 15.23 16.22 -2.67
C GLU A 32 15.59 16.87 -1.32
N THR A 33 14.72 16.76 -0.31
CA THR A 33 14.94 17.34 1.02
C THR A 33 15.66 16.35 1.92
N GLY A 34 16.68 16.79 2.65
CA GLY A 34 17.33 15.96 3.67
C GLY A 34 16.35 15.47 4.75
N ILE A 35 16.71 14.38 5.44
CA ILE A 35 15.84 13.76 6.46
C ILE A 35 15.57 14.73 7.61
N VAL A 36 16.59 15.47 8.06
CA VAL A 36 16.50 16.36 9.22
C VAL A 36 15.63 17.57 8.90
N GLU A 37 15.89 18.22 7.77
CA GLU A 37 15.17 19.42 7.30
C GLU A 37 13.71 19.10 6.97
N GLY A 38 13.48 17.96 6.33
CA GLY A 38 12.15 17.48 5.96
C GLY A 38 11.39 16.79 7.10
N TRP A 39 12.00 16.60 8.27
CA TRP A 39 11.45 15.74 9.32
C TRP A 39 10.03 16.11 9.78
N PRO A 40 9.68 17.39 9.99
CA PRO A 40 8.33 17.73 10.45
C PRO A 40 7.24 17.21 9.50
N LEU A 41 7.44 17.34 8.19
CA LEU A 41 6.49 16.86 7.19
C LEU A 41 6.60 15.33 7.01
N ARG A 42 7.81 14.76 6.97
CA ARG A 42 8.02 13.30 6.87
C ARG A 42 7.32 12.55 8.00
N SER A 43 7.53 13.00 9.23
CA SER A 43 6.96 12.37 10.41
C SER A 43 5.43 12.49 10.44
N ALA A 44 4.87 13.62 10.00
CA ALA A 44 3.42 13.77 9.84
C ALA A 44 2.85 12.79 8.78
N LEU A 45 3.44 12.74 7.59
CA LEU A 45 3.00 11.84 6.51
C LEU A 45 3.08 10.37 6.93
N TRP A 46 4.21 9.93 7.48
CA TRP A 46 4.38 8.55 7.91
C TRP A 46 3.46 8.19 9.09
N THR A 47 3.16 9.14 9.98
CA THR A 47 2.17 8.90 11.06
C THR A 47 0.77 8.68 10.49
N ILE A 48 0.37 9.49 9.50
CA ILE A 48 -0.90 9.31 8.79
C ILE A 48 -0.93 7.94 8.10
N GLU A 49 0.16 7.54 7.45
CA GLU A 49 0.28 6.23 6.81
C GLU A 49 0.16 5.08 7.81
N VAL A 50 0.85 5.14 8.96
CA VAL A 50 0.73 4.12 10.02
C VAL A 50 -0.73 3.98 10.47
N LEU A 51 -1.43 5.09 10.71
CA LEU A 51 -2.84 5.05 11.12
C LEU A 51 -3.74 4.50 10.00
N ALA A 52 -3.52 4.91 8.76
CA ALA A 52 -4.27 4.42 7.61
C ALA A 52 -4.09 2.90 7.44
N PHE A 53 -2.85 2.40 7.52
CA PHE A 53 -2.57 0.97 7.43
C PHE A 53 -3.10 0.20 8.65
N ALA A 54 -3.02 0.73 9.86
CA ALA A 54 -3.63 0.08 11.02
C ALA A 54 -5.16 -0.08 10.86
N LEU A 55 -5.85 0.96 10.39
CA LEU A 55 -7.29 0.91 10.10
C LEU A 55 -7.59 -0.07 8.95
N MET A 56 -6.78 -0.06 7.90
CA MET A 56 -6.90 -0.98 6.77
C MET A 56 -6.74 -2.44 7.23
N ALA A 57 -5.79 -2.74 8.11
CA ALA A 57 -5.57 -4.09 8.63
C ALA A 57 -6.82 -4.60 9.37
N VAL A 58 -7.36 -3.80 10.29
CA VAL A 58 -8.58 -4.15 11.05
C VAL A 58 -9.78 -4.33 10.11
N ALA A 59 -9.97 -3.41 9.17
CA ALA A 59 -11.08 -3.47 8.22
C ALA A 59 -10.96 -4.68 7.29
N ALA A 60 -9.77 -4.96 6.75
CA ALA A 60 -9.53 -6.11 5.88
C ALA A 60 -9.74 -7.44 6.62
N LEU A 61 -9.30 -7.56 7.87
CA LEU A 61 -9.59 -8.74 8.71
C LEU A 61 -11.10 -8.91 8.98
N ALA A 62 -11.80 -7.81 9.26
CA ALA A 62 -13.25 -7.84 9.45
C ALA A 62 -13.99 -8.24 8.17
N ALA A 63 -13.54 -7.77 7.00
CA ALA A 63 -14.08 -8.17 5.70
C ALA A 63 -13.80 -9.65 5.41
N MET A 64 -12.57 -10.11 5.64
CA MET A 64 -12.16 -11.51 5.48
C MET A 64 -13.05 -12.47 6.29
N ALA A 65 -13.38 -12.12 7.54
CA ALA A 65 -14.26 -12.93 8.40
C ALA A 65 -15.74 -12.97 7.93
N ARG A 66 -16.13 -12.08 7.02
CA ARG A 66 -17.52 -11.91 6.55
C ARG A 66 -17.72 -12.16 5.05
N ASP A 67 -16.63 -12.40 4.31
CA ASP A 67 -16.59 -12.57 2.87
C ASP A 67 -15.58 -13.67 2.52
N ALA A 68 -16.00 -14.92 2.74
CA ALA A 68 -15.14 -16.10 2.62
C ALA A 68 -14.64 -16.32 1.18
N ASP A 69 -15.46 -15.99 0.19
CA ASP A 69 -15.15 -16.13 -1.24
C ASP A 69 -13.99 -15.21 -1.67
N ARG A 70 -13.78 -14.11 -0.95
CA ARG A 70 -12.72 -13.14 -1.20
C ARG A 70 -11.67 -13.11 -0.08
N SER A 71 -11.66 -14.14 0.78
CA SER A 71 -10.78 -14.22 1.96
C SER A 71 -9.30 -14.03 1.60
N LEU A 72 -8.81 -14.61 0.50
CA LEU A 72 -7.43 -14.46 0.04
C LEU A 72 -7.09 -13.01 -0.35
N ILE A 73 -8.04 -12.29 -0.96
CA ILE A 73 -7.86 -10.89 -1.36
C ILE A 73 -7.79 -10.01 -0.11
N TRP A 74 -8.72 -10.21 0.82
CA TRP A 74 -8.74 -9.49 2.09
C TRP A 74 -7.53 -9.81 2.97
N SER A 75 -7.04 -11.05 2.97
CA SER A 75 -5.83 -11.43 3.72
C SER A 75 -4.58 -10.78 3.14
N ALA A 76 -4.46 -10.71 1.80
CA ALA A 76 -3.33 -10.03 1.16
C ALA A 76 -3.26 -8.55 1.58
N LEU A 77 -4.41 -7.88 1.65
CA LEU A 77 -4.50 -6.50 2.14
C LEU A 77 -4.19 -6.39 3.63
N ALA A 78 -4.74 -7.26 4.48
CA ALA A 78 -4.44 -7.24 5.91
C ALA A 78 -2.93 -7.43 6.18
N VAL A 79 -2.30 -8.42 5.55
CA VAL A 79 -0.87 -8.69 5.69
C VAL A 79 -0.03 -7.53 5.13
N SER A 80 -0.40 -6.99 3.96
CA SER A 80 0.26 -5.79 3.43
C SER A 80 0.19 -4.61 4.39
N ALA A 81 -0.96 -4.40 5.03
CA ALA A 81 -1.14 -3.31 5.97
C ALA A 81 -0.25 -3.48 7.20
N PHE A 82 -0.17 -4.67 7.79
CA PHE A 82 0.76 -4.94 8.89
C PHE A 82 2.21 -4.68 8.50
N ILE A 83 2.61 -5.13 7.31
CA ILE A 83 3.97 -4.92 6.80
C ILE A 83 4.27 -3.43 6.60
N ASN A 84 3.32 -2.64 6.07
CA ASN A 84 3.50 -1.21 5.92
C ASN A 84 3.55 -0.46 7.27
N VAL A 85 2.80 -0.91 8.28
CA VAL A 85 2.92 -0.36 9.65
C VAL A 85 4.34 -0.55 10.18
N ILE A 86 4.93 -1.73 9.98
CA ILE A 86 6.33 -2.00 10.36
C ILE A 86 7.28 -1.10 9.55
N GLN A 87 7.10 -1.03 8.24
CA GLN A 87 7.93 -0.24 7.34
C GLN A 87 7.96 1.25 7.73
N ALA A 88 6.79 1.87 7.87
CA ALA A 88 6.67 3.27 8.25
C ALA A 88 7.09 3.50 9.72
N GLY A 89 6.86 2.51 10.59
CA GLY A 89 7.32 2.51 11.99
C GLY A 89 8.84 2.57 12.09
N ILE A 90 9.58 1.82 11.26
CA ILE A 90 11.04 1.91 11.18
C ILE A 90 11.46 3.33 10.77
N GLY A 91 10.81 3.90 9.75
CA GLY A 91 11.06 5.28 9.31
C GLY A 91 10.88 6.30 10.45
N LEU A 92 9.74 6.25 11.15
CA LEU A 92 9.39 7.15 12.24
C LEU A 92 10.32 7.03 13.46
N SER A 93 10.67 5.81 13.84
CA SER A 93 11.39 5.55 15.10
C SER A 93 12.91 5.57 14.95
N MET A 94 13.45 5.30 13.76
CA MET A 94 14.89 5.03 13.60
C MET A 94 15.60 5.99 12.66
N PHE A 95 14.95 6.59 11.65
CA PHE A 95 15.67 7.35 10.63
C PHE A 95 16.28 8.65 11.18
N LEU A 96 15.50 9.49 11.87
CA LEU A 96 16.03 10.73 12.42
C LEU A 96 17.13 10.49 13.48
N PRO A 97 16.94 9.60 14.48
CA PRO A 97 18.00 9.31 15.45
C PRO A 97 19.27 8.78 14.80
N ALA A 98 19.15 7.89 13.82
CA ALA A 98 20.32 7.34 13.11
C ALA A 98 21.06 8.43 12.32
N MET A 99 20.34 9.35 11.69
CA MET A 99 20.95 10.51 10.98
C MET A 99 21.64 11.48 11.94
N GLN A 100 21.05 11.74 13.11
CA GLN A 100 21.62 12.65 14.12
C GLN A 100 22.79 12.05 14.89
N ALA A 101 22.95 10.73 14.88
CA ALA A 101 24.07 10.04 15.53
C ALA A 101 25.44 10.31 14.85
N GLY A 102 25.44 10.96 13.68
CA GLY A 102 26.64 11.40 12.98
C GLY A 102 27.15 10.39 11.94
N GLU A 103 28.14 10.81 11.15
CA GLU A 103 28.62 10.09 9.96
C GLU A 103 29.11 8.67 10.24
N ALA A 104 29.63 8.41 11.44
CA ALA A 104 30.07 7.07 11.85
C ALA A 104 28.93 6.03 11.82
N PHE A 105 27.67 6.47 11.88
CA PHE A 105 26.48 5.61 11.82
C PHE A 105 25.86 5.52 10.42
N ALA A 106 26.47 6.11 9.38
CA ALA A 106 25.99 6.01 8.01
C ALA A 106 25.74 4.57 7.53
N PRO A 107 26.58 3.56 7.84
CA PRO A 107 26.30 2.16 7.50
C PRO A 107 25.04 1.59 8.17
N LEU A 108 24.78 1.99 9.42
CA LEU A 108 23.55 1.63 10.12
C LEU A 108 22.35 2.25 9.42
N MET A 109 22.42 3.54 9.07
CA MET A 109 21.36 4.22 8.32
C MET A 109 21.06 3.49 7.00
N GLY A 110 22.10 3.12 6.24
CA GLY A 110 21.95 2.33 5.01
C GLY A 110 21.21 1.01 5.23
N THR A 111 21.52 0.32 6.33
CA THR A 111 20.85 -0.94 6.71
C THR A 111 19.38 -0.73 7.07
N LEU A 112 19.07 0.33 7.83
CA LEU A 112 17.70 0.69 8.20
C LEU A 112 16.86 1.05 6.97
N VAL A 113 17.42 1.81 6.03
CA VAL A 113 16.77 2.15 4.76
C VAL A 113 16.53 0.88 3.94
N ALA A 114 17.54 0.03 3.77
CA ALA A 114 17.40 -1.22 3.02
C ALA A 114 16.33 -2.14 3.65
N GLY A 115 16.32 -2.27 4.98
CA GLY A 115 15.32 -3.04 5.70
C GLY A 115 13.90 -2.47 5.55
N ALA A 116 13.73 -1.15 5.69
CA ALA A 116 12.44 -0.50 5.45
C ALA A 116 11.95 -0.74 4.00
N PHE A 117 12.84 -0.65 3.01
CA PHE A 117 12.47 -0.89 1.62
C PHE A 117 12.16 -2.35 1.30
N LEU A 118 12.76 -3.32 1.99
CA LEU A 118 12.35 -4.73 1.91
C LEU A 118 10.86 -4.88 2.25
N PHE A 119 10.42 -4.32 3.38
CA PHE A 119 9.01 -4.34 3.78
C PHE A 119 8.13 -3.55 2.80
N TYR A 120 8.61 -2.42 2.30
CA TYR A 120 7.91 -1.61 1.30
C TYR A 120 7.59 -2.40 0.03
N PHE A 121 8.58 -3.11 -0.54
CA PHE A 121 8.36 -3.92 -1.74
C PHE A 121 7.45 -5.10 -1.45
N LEU A 122 7.64 -5.80 -0.33
CA LEU A 122 6.79 -6.92 0.03
C LEU A 122 5.32 -6.51 0.21
N ALA A 123 5.06 -5.38 0.88
CA ALA A 123 3.71 -4.86 1.00
C ALA A 123 3.10 -4.52 -0.36
N LYS A 124 3.84 -3.85 -1.24
CA LYS A 124 3.36 -3.47 -2.58
C LYS A 124 3.12 -4.68 -3.50
N LEU A 125 3.93 -5.72 -3.38
CA LEU A 125 3.68 -7.01 -4.01
C LEU A 125 2.30 -7.54 -3.60
N LEU A 126 2.00 -7.57 -2.30
CA LEU A 126 0.71 -8.05 -1.78
C LEU A 126 -0.48 -7.16 -2.19
N ILE A 127 -0.32 -5.84 -2.23
CA ILE A 127 -1.32 -4.93 -2.82
C ILE A 127 -1.55 -5.28 -4.29
N GLY A 128 -0.48 -5.57 -5.04
CA GLY A 128 -0.57 -6.01 -6.43
C GLY A 128 -1.38 -7.32 -6.58
N LEU A 129 -1.17 -8.29 -5.68
CA LEU A 129 -1.97 -9.52 -5.65
C LEU A 129 -3.45 -9.24 -5.38
N ALA A 130 -3.75 -8.36 -4.42
CA ALA A 130 -5.12 -7.97 -4.10
C ALA A 130 -5.79 -7.22 -5.27
N ALA A 131 -5.05 -6.34 -5.95
CA ALA A 131 -5.49 -5.64 -7.15
C ALA A 131 -5.90 -6.64 -8.25
N MET A 132 -5.09 -7.67 -8.50
CA MET A 132 -5.43 -8.72 -9.46
C MET A 132 -6.72 -9.46 -9.05
N GLY A 133 -6.86 -9.82 -7.77
CA GLY A 133 -8.06 -10.48 -7.25
C GLY A 133 -9.34 -9.66 -7.48
N PHE A 134 -9.36 -8.40 -7.05
CA PHE A 134 -10.52 -7.54 -7.26
C PHE A 134 -10.73 -7.19 -8.74
N GLY A 135 -9.66 -6.99 -9.51
CA GLY A 135 -9.73 -6.72 -10.94
C GLY A 135 -10.38 -7.86 -11.72
N LEU A 136 -10.05 -9.12 -11.39
CA LEU A 136 -10.67 -10.30 -12.00
C LEU A 136 -12.17 -10.41 -11.69
N ILE A 137 -12.59 -9.98 -10.51
CA ILE A 137 -14.01 -9.91 -10.14
C ILE A 137 -14.72 -8.87 -11.01
N LEU A 138 -14.18 -7.65 -11.09
CA LEU A 138 -14.77 -6.57 -11.90
C LEU A 138 -14.75 -6.85 -13.40
N PHE A 139 -13.76 -7.59 -13.90
CA PHE A 139 -13.67 -7.97 -15.31
C PHE A 139 -14.82 -8.87 -15.77
N ARG A 140 -15.52 -9.51 -14.83
CA ARG A 140 -16.70 -10.36 -15.09
C ARG A 140 -18.01 -9.58 -15.07
N ASP A 141 -18.00 -8.28 -14.77
CA ASP A 141 -19.19 -7.42 -14.77
C ASP A 141 -19.76 -7.25 -16.19
N ALA A 142 -21.08 -7.13 -16.30
CA ALA A 142 -21.78 -6.94 -17.58
C ALA A 142 -21.55 -5.54 -18.18
N ARG A 143 -21.27 -4.53 -17.36
CA ARG A 143 -21.04 -3.15 -17.79
C ARG A 143 -19.63 -3.01 -18.36
N ALA A 144 -19.53 -2.56 -19.61
CA ALA A 144 -18.26 -2.42 -20.32
C ALA A 144 -17.25 -1.52 -19.57
N SER A 145 -17.70 -0.45 -18.92
CA SER A 145 -16.85 0.47 -18.15
C SER A 145 -16.24 -0.21 -16.91
N VAL A 146 -17.04 -0.98 -16.16
CA VAL A 146 -16.59 -1.71 -14.98
C VAL A 146 -15.63 -2.82 -15.37
N LYS A 147 -15.95 -3.53 -16.46
CA LYS A 147 -15.07 -4.54 -17.04
C LYS A 147 -13.71 -3.96 -17.48
N ALA A 148 -13.72 -2.83 -18.19
CA ALA A 148 -12.48 -2.16 -18.60
C ALA A 148 -11.65 -1.73 -17.38
N PHE A 149 -12.28 -1.18 -16.34
CA PHE A 149 -11.61 -0.86 -15.10
C PHE A 149 -11.06 -2.10 -14.38
N GLY A 150 -11.79 -3.22 -14.40
CA GLY A 150 -11.29 -4.51 -13.90
C GLY A 150 -10.03 -4.97 -14.61
N ALA A 151 -10.00 -4.90 -15.95
CA ALA A 151 -8.80 -5.22 -16.74
C ALA A 151 -7.60 -4.33 -16.38
N LEU A 152 -7.82 -3.01 -16.27
CA LEU A 152 -6.79 -2.06 -15.83
C LEU A 152 -6.26 -2.41 -14.44
N THR A 153 -7.15 -2.77 -13.52
CA THR A 153 -6.81 -3.14 -12.15
C THR A 153 -5.92 -4.40 -12.13
N VAL A 154 -6.22 -5.40 -12.96
CA VAL A 154 -5.38 -6.60 -13.11
C VAL A 154 -3.99 -6.24 -13.64
N VAL A 155 -3.92 -5.43 -14.70
CA VAL A 155 -2.63 -5.02 -15.30
C VAL A 155 -1.77 -4.23 -14.31
N ALA A 156 -2.36 -3.27 -13.60
CA ALA A 156 -1.67 -2.52 -12.56
C ALA A 156 -1.20 -3.43 -11.41
N GLY A 157 -2.03 -4.39 -11.01
CA GLY A 157 -1.69 -5.39 -10.00
C GLY A 157 -0.52 -6.27 -10.40
N LEU A 158 -0.52 -6.76 -11.64
CA LEU A 158 0.56 -7.56 -12.21
C LEU A 158 1.86 -6.77 -12.29
N ALA A 159 1.80 -5.52 -12.77
CA ALA A 159 2.97 -4.64 -12.83
C ALA A 159 3.56 -4.39 -11.44
N ALA A 160 2.72 -4.10 -10.44
CA ALA A 160 3.16 -3.94 -9.05
C ALA A 160 3.77 -5.22 -8.49
N ALA A 161 3.13 -6.36 -8.68
CA ALA A 161 3.64 -7.64 -8.20
C ALA A 161 5.00 -7.97 -8.82
N ALA A 162 5.12 -7.87 -10.15
CA ALA A 162 6.37 -8.17 -10.85
C ALA A 162 7.50 -7.20 -10.46
N ALA A 163 7.25 -5.89 -10.47
CA ALA A 163 8.27 -4.90 -10.16
C ALA A 163 8.76 -5.02 -8.72
N ASN A 164 7.84 -5.22 -7.76
CA ASN A 164 8.22 -5.30 -6.35
C ASN A 164 8.84 -6.66 -5.99
N LEU A 165 8.44 -7.76 -6.63
CA LEU A 165 9.13 -9.04 -6.50
C LEU A 165 10.58 -8.95 -7.02
N ALA A 166 10.78 -8.32 -8.18
CA ALA A 166 12.11 -8.10 -8.74
C ALA A 166 12.97 -7.17 -7.86
N ALA A 167 12.36 -6.22 -7.15
CA ALA A 167 13.04 -5.26 -6.29
C ALA A 167 13.53 -5.84 -4.96
N LEU A 168 12.89 -6.89 -4.43
CA LEU A 168 13.25 -7.50 -3.13
C LEU A 168 14.75 -7.81 -2.97
N PRO A 169 15.44 -8.48 -3.91
CA PRO A 169 16.87 -8.76 -3.78
C PRO A 169 17.79 -7.57 -4.12
N GLN A 170 17.25 -6.46 -4.62
CA GLN A 170 18.05 -5.36 -5.18
C GLN A 170 18.22 -4.17 -4.21
N GLY A 171 17.70 -4.28 -2.98
CA GLY A 171 17.73 -3.18 -2.02
C GLY A 171 17.04 -1.93 -2.58
N THR A 172 17.72 -0.80 -2.58
CA THR A 172 17.12 0.50 -2.96
C THR A 172 17.12 0.80 -4.46
N ALA A 173 17.65 -0.09 -5.30
CA ALA A 173 17.86 0.20 -6.73
C ALA A 173 16.55 0.44 -7.52
N LEU A 174 15.46 -0.23 -7.14
CA LEU A 174 14.19 -0.20 -7.87
C LEU A 174 13.07 0.53 -7.12
N ILE A 175 13.41 1.45 -6.21
CA ILE A 175 12.42 2.21 -5.42
C ILE A 175 11.41 2.92 -6.31
N LEU A 176 11.85 3.60 -7.37
CA LEU A 176 10.95 4.35 -8.24
C LEU A 176 9.98 3.44 -9.01
N ALA A 177 10.48 2.35 -9.60
CA ALA A 177 9.66 1.41 -10.34
C ALA A 177 8.67 0.66 -9.43
N GLY A 178 9.16 0.14 -8.30
CA GLY A 178 8.32 -0.54 -7.31
C GLY A 178 7.29 0.41 -6.69
N GLY A 179 7.69 1.65 -6.44
CA GLY A 179 6.85 2.69 -5.87
C GLY A 179 5.76 3.18 -6.81
N ALA A 180 6.09 3.54 -8.04
CA ALA A 180 5.12 4.00 -9.02
C ALA A 180 4.06 2.94 -9.31
N THR A 181 4.50 1.69 -9.57
CA THR A 181 3.58 0.58 -9.83
C THR A 181 2.74 0.22 -8.60
N GLY A 182 3.34 0.19 -7.40
CA GLY A 182 2.64 -0.08 -6.16
C GLY A 182 1.63 1.00 -5.76
N THR A 183 1.95 2.27 -5.99
CA THR A 183 1.02 3.40 -5.76
C THR A 183 -0.15 3.35 -6.74
N LEU A 184 0.09 3.04 -8.02
CA LEU A 184 -0.99 2.82 -8.98
C LEU A 184 -1.88 1.64 -8.56
N ALA A 185 -1.27 0.51 -8.18
CA ALA A 185 -2.00 -0.66 -7.69
C ALA A 185 -2.82 -0.34 -6.43
N ALA A 186 -2.29 0.42 -5.47
CA ALA A 186 -3.02 0.86 -4.29
C ALA A 186 -4.26 1.69 -4.64
N LEU A 187 -4.12 2.65 -5.57
CA LEU A 187 -5.23 3.48 -6.03
C LEU A 187 -6.36 2.64 -6.65
N VAL A 188 -6.02 1.82 -7.64
CA VAL A 188 -7.04 1.01 -8.33
C VAL A 188 -7.64 -0.05 -7.42
N THR A 189 -6.86 -0.61 -6.48
CA THR A 189 -7.37 -1.56 -5.47
C THR A 189 -8.36 -0.89 -4.53
N GLY A 190 -8.08 0.33 -4.07
CA GLY A 190 -9.01 1.08 -3.21
C GLY A 190 -10.33 1.35 -3.91
N ILE A 191 -10.28 1.81 -5.17
CA ILE A 191 -11.49 2.02 -5.98
C ILE A 191 -12.21 0.69 -6.23
N ALA A 192 -11.50 -0.38 -6.58
CA ALA A 192 -12.09 -1.68 -6.85
C ALA A 192 -12.78 -2.27 -5.61
N ALA A 193 -12.14 -2.20 -4.44
CA ALA A 193 -12.72 -2.63 -3.17
C ALA A 193 -14.02 -1.85 -2.86
N PHE A 194 -14.03 -0.54 -3.08
CA PHE A 194 -15.22 0.28 -2.89
C PHE A 194 -16.37 -0.09 -3.85
N VAL A 195 -16.07 -0.25 -5.14
CA VAL A 195 -17.07 -0.62 -6.15
C VAL A 195 -17.68 -1.99 -5.85
N ILE A 196 -16.84 -2.99 -5.59
CA ILE A 196 -17.27 -4.36 -5.31
C ILE A 196 -18.14 -4.41 -4.05
N THR A 197 -17.74 -3.72 -2.98
CA THR A 197 -18.47 -3.76 -1.71
C THR A 197 -19.76 -2.92 -1.68
N ARG A 198 -19.98 -2.08 -2.70
CA ARG A 198 -21.21 -1.29 -2.88
C ARG A 198 -22.14 -1.79 -3.98
N GLY A 199 -21.62 -2.35 -5.07
CA GLY A 199 -22.36 -2.62 -6.31
C GLY A 199 -23.27 -3.85 -6.33
N GLU A 200 -23.38 -4.63 -5.25
CA GLU A 200 -24.24 -5.83 -5.16
C GLU A 200 -25.63 -5.52 -4.54
N GLU A 201 -26.19 -4.33 -4.80
CA GLU A 201 -27.54 -3.92 -4.32
C GLU A 201 -28.68 -4.19 -5.31
N ASP A 202 -28.38 -4.68 -6.52
CA ASP A 202 -29.36 -5.06 -7.54
C ASP A 202 -29.39 -6.59 -7.73
#